data_AF-A0A412APC0-F1
#
_entry.id   AF-A0A412APC0-F1
#
_cell.length_a   1.000
_cell.length_b   1.000
_cell.length_c   1.000
_cell.angle_alpha   90.00
_cell.angle_beta   90.00
_cell.angle_gamma   90.00
#
_symmetry.space_group_name_H-M   'P 1'
#
loop_
_entity.id
_entity.type
_entity.pdbx_description
1 polymer ?
#
loop_
_entity_poly.entity_id
_entity_poly.type
_entity_poly.pdbx_seq_one_letter_code
_entity_poly.pdbx_strand_id
1 'polypeptide(L)'
;ETAIIERYRRRESSVEEALIEMYLAGVSVRRVEDITEALWGSKVSPANISELNKKAYVHIEDWRNRPLQGGRYPYVYVDGIYLRRNWGGAYENVSVLVAIAVNEDGFREVLGAAEGMKEDKASWVSFFQWLRGRGLDGVKLIVGDKCMGMLEAVGEVFPEAKYQRCTVHFYRNVFSVVPRTKVRIVAK
;
A
#
# COMPACT_ATOMS: atom_id res chain seq x y z
N GLU A 1 32.15 -4.86 -34.31
CA GLU A 1 32.13 -5.63 -33.04
C GLU A 1 30.69 -5.72 -32.58
N THR A 2 30.04 -6.87 -32.73
CA THR A 2 28.66 -7.09 -32.28
C THR A 2 28.67 -7.32 -30.77
N ALA A 3 28.72 -6.24 -30.00
CA ALA A 3 28.62 -6.33 -28.55
C ALA A 3 27.16 -6.59 -28.17
N ILE A 4 26.80 -7.87 -28.03
CA ILE A 4 25.48 -8.31 -27.56
C ILE A 4 25.31 -8.01 -26.05
N ILE A 5 26.42 -7.85 -25.32
CA ILE A 5 26.43 -7.60 -23.87
C ILE A 5 27.34 -6.41 -23.57
N GLU A 6 26.79 -5.42 -22.87
CA GLU A 6 27.53 -4.22 -22.44
C GLU A 6 28.66 -4.55 -21.45
N ARG A 7 29.69 -3.70 -21.42
CA ARG A 7 30.82 -3.87 -20.51
C ARG A 7 30.33 -3.89 -19.06
N TYR A 8 30.81 -4.87 -18.28
CA TYR A 8 30.42 -5.14 -16.88
C TYR A 8 28.99 -5.65 -16.66
N ARG A 9 28.19 -5.83 -17.71
CA ARG A 9 26.86 -6.45 -17.59
C ARG A 9 27.01 -7.95 -17.36
N ARG A 10 26.61 -8.41 -16.18
CA ARG A 10 26.71 -9.83 -15.79
C ARG A 10 25.42 -10.62 -16.00
N ARG A 11 24.30 -9.94 -16.28
CA ARG A 11 22.95 -10.53 -16.44
C ARG A 11 22.16 -9.78 -17.49
N GLU A 12 21.25 -10.50 -18.15
CA GLU A 12 20.25 -9.92 -19.05
C GLU A 12 19.19 -9.13 -18.27
N SER A 13 18.55 -8.14 -18.90
CA SER A 13 17.47 -7.36 -18.24
C SER A 13 16.30 -8.25 -17.82
N SER A 14 15.91 -9.22 -18.64
CA SER A 14 14.80 -10.14 -18.38
C SER A 14 14.98 -10.92 -17.08
N VAL A 15 16.22 -11.31 -16.76
CA VAL A 15 16.58 -11.94 -15.50
C VAL A 15 16.40 -10.98 -14.33
N GLU A 16 16.86 -9.74 -14.45
CA GLU A 16 16.71 -8.74 -13.38
C GLU A 16 15.24 -8.43 -13.11
N GLU A 17 14.43 -8.31 -14.16
CA GLU A 17 12.98 -8.11 -14.09
C GLU A 17 12.29 -9.27 -13.37
N ALA A 18 12.62 -10.52 -13.69
CA ALA A 18 12.08 -11.69 -13.01
C ALA A 18 12.45 -11.73 -11.51
N LEU A 19 13.67 -11.32 -11.14
CA LEU A 19 14.08 -11.24 -9.73
C LEU A 19 13.29 -10.16 -8.97
N ILE A 20 13.04 -9.01 -9.61
CA ILE A 20 12.20 -7.94 -9.06
C ILE A 20 10.75 -8.43 -8.91
N GLU A 21 10.22 -9.11 -9.92
CA GLU A 21 8.86 -9.65 -9.91
C GLU A 21 8.66 -10.67 -8.78
N MET A 22 9.61 -11.58 -8.56
CA MET A 22 9.58 -12.50 -7.42
C MET A 22 9.48 -11.75 -6.08
N TYR A 23 10.25 -10.69 -5.92
CA TYR A 23 10.19 -9.87 -4.70
C TYR A 23 8.84 -9.18 -4.54
N LEU A 24 8.31 -8.57 -5.61
CA LEU A 24 6.99 -7.94 -5.62
C LEU A 24 5.84 -8.93 -5.35
N ALA A 25 6.00 -10.19 -5.76
CA ALA A 25 5.09 -11.29 -5.45
C ALA A 25 5.20 -11.80 -4.00
N GLY A 26 6.09 -11.23 -3.19
CA GLY A 26 6.24 -11.55 -1.77
C GLY A 26 7.28 -12.62 -1.44
N VAL A 27 8.13 -13.00 -2.41
CA VAL A 27 9.24 -13.91 -2.15
C VAL A 27 10.35 -13.17 -1.39
N SER A 28 10.75 -13.68 -0.23
CA SER A 28 11.82 -13.04 0.54
C SER A 28 13.15 -13.07 -0.22
N VAL A 29 13.99 -12.05 -0.03
CA VAL A 29 15.31 -11.94 -0.69
C VAL A 29 16.21 -13.17 -0.47
N ARG A 30 16.11 -13.85 0.68
CA ARG A 30 16.83 -15.09 0.95
C ARG A 30 16.24 -16.26 0.16
N ARG A 31 14.92 -16.32 0.02
CA ARG A 31 14.26 -17.35 -0.77
C ARG A 31 14.54 -17.19 -2.25
N VAL A 32 14.66 -15.96 -2.75
CA VAL A 32 15.12 -15.70 -4.12
C VAL A 32 16.54 -16.22 -4.30
N GLU A 33 17.45 -16.01 -3.36
CA GLU A 33 18.80 -16.60 -3.40
C GLU A 33 18.76 -18.13 -3.57
N ASP A 34 17.96 -18.84 -2.77
CA ASP A 34 17.80 -20.29 -2.87
C ASP A 34 17.23 -20.73 -4.24
N ILE A 35 16.19 -20.02 -4.73
CA ILE A 35 15.56 -20.30 -6.04
C ILE A 35 16.58 -20.12 -7.15
N THR A 36 17.36 -19.05 -7.07
CA THR A 36 18.40 -18.77 -8.05
C THR A 36 19.41 -19.92 -8.06
N GLU A 37 20.02 -20.28 -6.92
CA GLU A 37 20.95 -21.41 -6.86
C GLU A 37 20.40 -22.69 -7.49
N ALA A 38 19.14 -23.03 -7.21
CA ALA A 38 18.50 -24.22 -7.74
C ALA A 38 18.29 -24.20 -9.27
N LEU A 39 17.95 -23.05 -9.86
CA LEU A 39 17.58 -22.96 -11.28
C LEU A 39 18.78 -22.86 -12.23
N TRP A 40 19.84 -22.16 -11.83
CA TRP A 40 20.98 -21.88 -12.72
C TRP A 40 22.36 -22.15 -12.08
N GLY A 41 22.40 -22.80 -10.90
CA GLY A 41 23.64 -23.24 -10.25
C GLY A 41 24.49 -22.13 -9.61
N SER A 42 23.98 -20.89 -9.53
CA SER A 42 24.68 -19.76 -8.91
C SER A 42 23.76 -18.93 -8.02
N LYS A 43 24.32 -18.34 -6.94
CA LYS A 43 23.55 -17.50 -6.01
C LYS A 43 23.47 -16.06 -6.47
N VAL A 44 22.29 -15.46 -6.33
CA VAL A 44 22.14 -14.01 -6.27
C VAL A 44 21.96 -13.61 -4.82
N SER A 45 22.95 -12.91 -4.27
CA SER A 45 22.92 -12.53 -2.85
C SER A 45 21.72 -11.63 -2.52
N PRO A 46 21.22 -11.67 -1.27
CA PRO A 46 20.15 -10.79 -0.81
C PRO A 46 20.47 -9.30 -1.00
N ALA A 47 21.73 -8.91 -0.83
CA ALA A 47 22.19 -7.55 -1.08
C ALA A 47 22.01 -7.15 -2.56
N ASN A 48 22.39 -8.02 -3.50
CA ASN A 48 22.19 -7.76 -4.93
C ASN A 48 20.71 -7.64 -5.30
N ILE A 49 19.84 -8.50 -4.74
CA ILE A 49 18.39 -8.41 -4.97
C ILE A 49 17.86 -7.08 -4.42
N SER A 50 18.33 -6.67 -3.25
CA SER A 50 17.94 -5.41 -2.63
C SER A 50 18.37 -4.19 -3.46
N GLU A 51 19.57 -4.22 -4.05
CA GLU A 51 20.03 -3.20 -4.99
C GLU A 51 19.20 -3.18 -6.28
N LEU A 52 18.88 -4.34 -6.85
CA LEU A 52 18.02 -4.43 -8.04
C LEU A 52 16.63 -3.85 -7.77
N ASN A 53 16.04 -4.15 -6.62
CA ASN A 53 14.73 -3.62 -6.22
C ASN A 53 14.71 -2.09 -6.07
N LYS A 54 15.86 -1.42 -5.92
CA LYS A 54 15.91 0.05 -5.94
C LYS A 54 15.42 0.64 -7.26
N LYS A 55 15.58 -0.09 -8.38
CA LYS A 55 15.02 0.32 -9.68
C LYS A 55 13.49 0.41 -9.62
N ALA A 56 12.85 -0.56 -8.96
CA ALA A 56 11.40 -0.55 -8.77
C ALA A 56 10.94 0.58 -7.83
N TYR A 57 11.75 0.96 -6.83
CA TYR A 57 11.41 2.05 -5.91
C TYR A 57 11.25 3.40 -6.62
N VAL A 58 12.01 3.69 -7.67
CA VAL A 58 11.84 4.93 -8.45
C VAL A 58 10.43 5.00 -9.02
N HIS A 59 9.99 3.92 -9.68
CA HIS A 59 8.63 3.84 -10.23
C HIS A 59 7.54 3.88 -9.14
N ILE A 60 7.80 3.28 -7.98
CA ILE A 60 6.89 3.35 -6.83
C ILE A 60 6.76 4.79 -6.32
N GLU A 61 7.86 5.54 -6.21
CA GLU A 61 7.82 6.95 -5.77
C GLU A 61 7.14 7.85 -6.80
N ASP A 62 7.42 7.64 -8.09
CA ASP A 62 6.75 8.38 -9.18
C ASP A 62 5.24 8.11 -9.15
N TRP A 63 4.85 6.84 -9.06
CA TRP A 63 3.45 6.46 -8.93
C TRP A 63 2.82 7.01 -7.66
N ARG A 64 3.53 6.98 -6.53
CA ARG A 64 3.04 7.47 -5.23
C ARG A 64 2.80 8.98 -5.29
N ASN A 65 3.63 9.75 -5.98
CA ASN A 65 3.52 11.21 -6.05
C ASN A 65 2.78 11.72 -7.30
N ARG A 66 2.30 10.82 -8.18
CA ARG A 66 1.60 11.21 -9.41
C ARG A 66 0.41 12.14 -9.13
N PRO A 67 0.15 13.14 -9.99
CA PRO A 67 -1.09 13.93 -9.93
C PRO A 67 -2.34 13.04 -10.08
N LEU A 68 -3.39 13.35 -9.32
CA LEU A 68 -4.69 12.66 -9.36
C LEU A 68 -5.59 13.29 -10.43
N GLN A 69 -5.20 13.16 -11.70
CA GLN A 69 -5.86 13.79 -12.84
C GLN A 69 -7.14 13.08 -13.35
N GLY A 70 -7.53 11.96 -12.74
CA GLY A 70 -8.68 11.13 -13.14
C GLY A 70 -10.07 11.74 -12.90
N GLY A 71 -10.19 13.07 -12.78
CA GLY A 71 -11.46 13.76 -12.51
C GLY A 71 -11.81 13.79 -11.02
N ARG A 72 -13.11 13.75 -10.71
CA ARG A 72 -13.60 13.79 -9.33
C ARG A 72 -13.66 12.39 -8.73
N TYR A 73 -13.45 12.31 -7.41
CA TYR A 73 -13.45 11.05 -6.67
C TYR A 73 -14.56 11.05 -5.62
N PRO A 74 -15.82 10.79 -6.01
CA PRO A 74 -16.97 10.93 -5.11
C PRO A 74 -16.92 9.99 -3.90
N TYR A 75 -16.29 8.81 -4.03
CA TYR A 75 -16.20 7.81 -2.97
C TYR A 75 -14.75 7.47 -2.67
N VAL A 76 -14.32 7.63 -1.42
CA VAL A 76 -12.96 7.29 -0.98
C VAL A 76 -13.02 6.31 0.19
N TYR A 77 -12.43 5.14 0.01
CA TYR A 77 -12.23 4.13 1.03
C TYR A 77 -10.87 4.34 1.66
N VAL A 78 -10.80 4.36 2.98
CA VAL A 78 -9.57 4.51 3.73
C VAL A 78 -9.39 3.38 4.72
N ASP A 79 -8.14 2.98 4.93
CA ASP A 79 -7.78 1.96 5.90
C ASP A 79 -6.38 2.22 6.48
N GLY A 80 -6.14 1.70 7.67
CA GLY A 80 -4.84 1.71 8.34
C GLY A 80 -4.34 0.28 8.53
N ILE A 81 -3.13 -0.01 8.05
CA ILE A 81 -2.51 -1.33 8.13
C ILE A 81 -1.33 -1.25 9.09
N TYR A 82 -1.39 -1.96 10.21
CA TYR A 82 -0.26 -2.07 11.12
C TYR A 82 0.77 -3.07 10.62
N LEU A 83 2.00 -2.58 10.39
CA LEU A 83 3.16 -3.37 10.04
C LEU A 83 4.21 -3.26 11.14
N ARG A 84 4.90 -4.36 11.44
CA ARG A 84 6.08 -4.34 12.32
C ARG A 84 7.28 -3.89 11.52
N ARG A 85 7.87 -2.77 11.90
CA ARG A 85 9.08 -2.23 11.29
C ARG A 85 10.23 -2.25 12.28
N ASN A 86 11.42 -2.63 11.80
CA ASN A 86 12.65 -2.49 12.57
C ASN A 86 13.24 -1.10 12.36
N TRP A 87 13.43 -0.35 13.44
CA TRP A 87 14.10 0.92 13.50
C TRP A 87 15.26 0.83 14.49
N GLY A 88 16.50 0.93 14.00
CA GLY A 88 17.69 0.97 14.86
C GLY A 88 17.87 -0.24 15.80
N GLY A 89 17.29 -1.40 15.47
CA GLY A 89 17.32 -2.60 16.30
C GLY A 89 16.07 -2.82 17.18
N ALA A 90 15.15 -1.85 17.25
CA ALA A 90 13.87 -1.99 17.92
C ALA A 90 12.75 -2.27 16.90
N TYR A 91 11.81 -3.14 17.27
CA TYR A 91 10.61 -3.40 16.47
C TYR A 91 9.45 -2.56 16.96
N GLU A 92 8.94 -1.69 16.10
CA GLU A 92 7.79 -0.84 16.39
C GLU A 92 6.65 -1.14 15.42
N ASN A 93 5.42 -1.01 15.91
CA ASN A 93 4.24 -1.06 15.04
C ASN A 93 4.08 0.31 14.39
N VAL A 94 4.05 0.31 13.06
CA VAL A 94 3.83 1.49 12.24
C VAL A 94 2.53 1.28 11.47
N SER A 95 1.71 2.32 11.32
CA SER A 95 0.55 2.27 10.45
C SER A 95 0.91 2.70 9.03
N VAL A 96 0.44 1.96 8.03
CA VAL A 96 0.41 2.41 6.64
C VAL A 96 -1.03 2.80 6.35
N LEU A 97 -1.25 4.09 6.10
CA LEU A 97 -2.54 4.64 5.72
C LEU A 97 -2.71 4.48 4.22
N VAL A 98 -3.86 3.96 3.80
CA VAL A 98 -4.17 3.66 2.39
C VAL A 98 -5.48 4.32 2.01
N ALA A 99 -5.54 4.86 0.79
CA ALA A 99 -6.76 5.40 0.18
C ALA A 99 -7.01 4.75 -1.18
N ILE A 100 -8.23 4.27 -1.39
CA ILE A 100 -8.73 3.74 -2.66
C ILE A 100 -10.02 4.47 -2.99
N ALA A 101 -10.11 5.06 -4.18
CA ALA A 101 -11.32 5.75 -4.61
C ALA A 101 -12.10 4.97 -5.65
N VAL A 102 -13.37 5.33 -5.80
CA VAL A 102 -14.17 5.10 -7.01
C VAL A 102 -14.38 6.46 -7.67
N ASN A 103 -13.89 6.62 -8.90
CA ASN A 103 -14.04 7.87 -9.66
C ASN A 103 -15.46 8.02 -10.23
N GLU A 104 -15.76 9.15 -10.88
CA GLU A 104 -17.10 9.42 -11.46
C GLU A 104 -17.51 8.41 -12.54
N ASP A 105 -16.53 7.79 -13.21
CA ASP A 105 -16.76 6.74 -14.21
C ASP A 105 -16.99 5.35 -13.59
N GLY A 106 -16.90 5.23 -12.26
CA GLY A 106 -17.13 3.98 -11.53
C GLY A 106 -15.90 3.07 -11.40
N PHE A 107 -14.72 3.51 -11.84
CA PHE A 107 -13.48 2.74 -11.74
C PHE A 107 -12.79 2.93 -10.39
N ARG A 108 -12.19 1.85 -9.90
CA ARG A 108 -11.40 1.86 -8.68
C ARG A 108 -9.96 2.29 -8.97
N GLU A 109 -9.44 3.19 -8.14
CA GLU A 109 -8.05 3.62 -8.21
C GLU A 109 -7.45 3.70 -6.81
N VAL A 110 -6.24 3.17 -6.64
CA VAL A 110 -5.48 3.38 -5.41
C VAL A 110 -4.89 4.78 -5.45
N LEU A 111 -5.41 5.69 -4.63
CA LEU A 111 -4.97 7.09 -4.61
C LEU A 111 -3.59 7.23 -3.97
N GLY A 112 -3.32 6.46 -2.92
CA GLY A 112 -2.02 6.48 -2.27
C GLY A 112 -1.93 5.57 -1.06
N ALA A 113 -0.67 5.33 -0.66
CA ALA A 113 -0.31 4.65 0.57
C ALA A 113 0.87 5.40 1.19
N ALA A 114 0.77 5.76 2.47
CA ALA A 114 1.81 6.50 3.18
C ALA A 114 1.96 5.98 4.62
N GLU A 115 3.17 6.10 5.16
CA GLU A 115 3.45 5.80 6.56
C GLU A 115 2.81 6.86 7.45
N GLY A 116 1.88 6.46 8.31
CA GLY A 116 1.46 7.22 9.49
C GLY A 116 2.11 6.55 10.70
N MET A 117 2.88 7.26 11.51
CA MET A 117 3.50 6.62 12.69
C MET A 117 2.45 5.90 13.57
N LYS A 118 1.23 6.46 13.64
CA LYS A 118 0.05 5.87 14.29
C LYS A 118 -1.22 6.30 13.54
N GLU A 119 -2.36 5.67 13.83
CA GLU A 119 -3.68 6.12 13.35
C GLU A 119 -4.25 7.28 14.20
N ASP A 120 -3.43 8.29 14.45
CA ASP A 120 -3.85 9.52 15.12
C ASP A 120 -4.34 10.58 14.13
N LYS A 121 -4.98 11.63 14.66
CA LYS A 121 -5.52 12.72 13.84
C LYS A 121 -4.44 13.36 12.97
N ALA A 122 -3.25 13.61 13.52
CA ALA A 122 -2.17 14.28 12.80
C ALA A 122 -1.72 13.50 11.57
N SER A 123 -1.56 12.17 11.70
CA SER A 123 -1.19 11.29 10.60
C SER A 123 -2.26 11.26 9.50
N TRP A 124 -3.54 11.18 9.89
CA TRP A 124 -4.66 11.23 8.95
C TRP A 124 -4.82 12.58 8.25
N VAL A 125 -4.67 13.70 8.97
CA VAL A 125 -4.70 15.05 8.38
C VAL A 125 -3.57 15.19 7.37
N SER A 126 -2.35 14.81 7.72
CA SER A 126 -1.19 14.86 6.82
C SER A 126 -1.43 14.02 5.55
N PHE A 127 -1.95 12.80 5.71
CA PHE A 127 -2.26 11.92 4.59
C PHE A 127 -3.34 12.50 3.65
N PHE A 128 -4.44 13.01 4.21
CA PHE A 128 -5.50 13.62 3.42
C PHE A 128 -5.06 14.92 2.73
N GLN A 129 -4.29 15.76 3.40
CA GLN A 129 -3.70 16.97 2.81
C GLN A 129 -2.74 16.61 1.67
N TRP A 130 -1.93 15.57 1.83
CA TRP A 130 -1.05 15.07 0.78
C TRP A 130 -1.83 14.61 -0.46
N LEU A 131 -2.94 13.87 -0.28
CA LEU A 131 -3.82 13.49 -1.40
C LEU A 131 -4.48 14.72 -2.06
N ARG A 132 -4.94 15.68 -1.26
CA ARG A 132 -5.54 16.93 -1.77
C ARG A 132 -4.53 17.76 -2.57
N GLY A 133 -3.30 17.87 -2.08
CA GLY A 133 -2.20 18.54 -2.78
C GLY A 133 -1.84 17.89 -4.11
N ARG A 134 -2.14 16.60 -4.28
CA ARG A 134 -2.02 15.87 -5.54
C ARG A 134 -3.23 16.00 -6.47
N GLY A 135 -4.31 16.66 -6.04
CA GLY A 135 -5.51 16.89 -6.85
C GLY A 135 -6.73 16.05 -6.46
N LEU A 136 -6.77 15.43 -5.27
CA LEU A 136 -7.99 14.77 -4.80
C LEU A 136 -9.12 15.79 -4.58
N ASP A 137 -10.12 15.76 -5.45
CA ASP A 137 -11.28 16.66 -5.42
C ASP A 137 -12.63 15.93 -5.59
N GLY A 138 -13.71 16.59 -5.18
CA GLY A 138 -15.08 16.13 -5.37
C GLY A 138 -15.52 15.00 -4.45
N VAL A 139 -14.82 14.78 -3.34
CA VAL A 139 -15.12 13.75 -2.34
C VAL A 139 -16.50 14.02 -1.71
N LYS A 140 -17.43 13.06 -1.88
CA LYS A 140 -18.79 13.13 -1.31
C LYS A 140 -18.95 12.21 -0.11
N LEU A 141 -18.22 11.10 -0.09
CA LEU A 141 -18.29 10.09 0.96
C LEU A 141 -16.92 9.47 1.23
N ILE A 142 -16.51 9.51 2.50
CA ILE A 142 -15.34 8.77 3.00
C ILE A 142 -15.82 7.56 3.79
N VAL A 143 -15.26 6.39 3.46
CA VAL A 143 -15.60 5.10 4.05
C VAL A 143 -14.37 4.51 4.74
N GLY A 144 -14.41 4.32 6.05
CA GLY A 144 -13.27 3.77 6.80
C GLY A 144 -13.69 3.03 8.06
N ASP A 145 -12.76 2.31 8.72
CA ASP A 145 -13.03 1.83 10.08
C ASP A 145 -13.11 3.02 11.03
N LYS A 146 -14.01 2.97 12.02
CA LYS A 146 -14.42 4.13 12.84
C LYS A 146 -13.35 4.55 13.86
N CYS A 147 -12.12 4.77 13.43
CA CYS A 147 -11.05 5.29 14.29
C CYS A 147 -11.21 6.81 14.45
N MET A 148 -11.05 7.28 15.68
CA MET A 148 -11.35 8.68 16.04
C MET A 148 -10.46 9.68 15.30
N GLY A 149 -9.17 9.39 15.17
CA GLY A 149 -8.23 10.27 14.47
C GLY A 149 -8.62 10.51 13.00
N MET A 150 -9.09 9.46 12.31
CA MET A 150 -9.58 9.59 10.93
C MET A 150 -10.87 10.40 10.87
N LEU A 151 -11.84 10.17 11.76
CA LEU A 151 -13.09 10.92 11.78
C LEU A 151 -12.88 12.43 11.96
N GLU A 152 -11.99 12.79 12.88
CA GLU A 152 -11.64 14.19 13.13
C GLU A 152 -10.90 14.79 11.93
N ALA A 153 -10.01 14.04 11.28
CA ALA A 153 -9.29 14.48 10.09
C ALA A 153 -10.22 14.65 8.87
N VAL A 154 -11.24 13.80 8.70
CA VAL A 154 -12.25 13.94 7.65
C VAL A 154 -12.99 15.26 7.81
N GLY A 155 -13.48 15.58 9.01
CA GLY A 155 -14.19 16.83 9.26
C GLY A 155 -13.33 18.08 9.06
N GLU A 156 -12.00 17.97 9.22
CA GLU A 156 -11.06 19.07 9.01
C GLU A 156 -10.66 19.25 7.54
N VAL A 157 -10.32 18.17 6.84
CA VAL A 157 -9.77 18.25 5.47
C VAL A 157 -10.86 18.21 4.40
N PHE A 158 -11.96 17.48 4.64
CA PHE A 158 -13.09 17.32 3.71
C PHE A 158 -14.43 17.60 4.42
N PRO A 159 -14.67 18.85 4.88
CA PRO A 159 -15.85 19.17 5.70
C PRO A 159 -17.19 18.93 4.99
N GLU A 160 -17.22 18.95 3.65
CA GLU A 160 -18.42 18.67 2.86
C GLU A 160 -18.66 17.17 2.63
N ALA A 161 -17.64 16.32 2.85
CA ALA A 161 -17.76 14.89 2.67
C ALA A 161 -18.53 14.26 3.82
N LYS A 162 -19.48 13.38 3.49
CA LYS A 162 -20.11 12.53 4.49
C LYS A 162 -19.13 11.43 4.92
N TYR A 163 -19.33 10.93 6.13
CA TYR A 163 -18.63 9.74 6.61
C TYR A 163 -19.59 8.54 6.70
N GLN A 164 -19.10 7.37 6.31
CA GLN A 164 -19.73 6.09 6.57
C GLN A 164 -18.73 5.11 7.18
N ARG A 165 -19.15 4.40 8.23
CA ARG A 165 -18.37 3.26 8.74
C ARG A 165 -18.37 2.13 7.72
N CYS A 166 -17.18 1.64 7.38
CA CYS A 166 -17.03 0.50 6.48
C CYS A 166 -17.79 -0.73 7.02
N THR A 167 -18.74 -1.24 6.22
CA THR A 167 -19.56 -2.39 6.59
C THR A 167 -18.73 -3.67 6.72
N VAL A 168 -17.70 -3.84 5.88
CA VAL A 168 -16.76 -4.97 5.97
C VAL A 168 -16.05 -4.97 7.32
N HIS A 169 -15.50 -3.82 7.75
CA HIS A 169 -14.89 -3.69 9.07
C HIS A 169 -15.90 -3.89 10.19
N PHE A 170 -17.11 -3.35 10.06
CA PHE A 170 -18.17 -3.58 11.03
C PHE A 170 -18.46 -5.08 11.23
N TYR A 171 -18.69 -5.83 10.15
CA TYR A 171 -18.92 -7.27 10.23
C TYR A 171 -17.70 -8.01 10.78
N ARG A 172 -16.47 -7.66 10.38
CA ARG A 172 -15.25 -8.26 10.93
C ARG A 172 -15.14 -8.05 12.44
N ASN A 173 -15.47 -6.85 12.92
CA ASN A 173 -15.42 -6.50 14.33
C ASN A 173 -16.53 -7.21 15.13
N VAL A 174 -17.70 -7.44 14.53
CA VAL A 174 -18.75 -8.28 15.15
C VAL A 174 -18.29 -9.73 15.21
N PHE A 175 -17.79 -10.29 14.11
CA PHE A 175 -17.40 -11.70 14.05
C PHE A 175 -16.14 -12.05 14.84
N SER A 176 -15.30 -11.07 15.17
CA SER A 176 -14.11 -11.32 16.01
C SER A 176 -14.45 -11.69 17.46
N VAL A 177 -15.63 -11.28 17.95
CA VAL A 177 -16.11 -11.57 19.31
C VAL A 177 -17.22 -12.63 19.36
N VAL A 178 -17.75 -13.03 18.20
CA VAL A 178 -18.77 -14.09 18.11
C VAL A 178 -18.08 -15.47 18.07
N PRO A 179 -18.47 -16.43 18.92
CA PRO A 179 -17.98 -17.80 18.82
C PRO A 179 -18.20 -18.39 17.43
N ARG A 180 -17.20 -19.08 16.87
CA ARG A 180 -17.23 -19.62 15.49
C ARG A 180 -18.50 -20.43 15.18
N THR A 181 -19.00 -21.20 16.15
CA THR A 181 -20.21 -22.01 16.03
C THR A 181 -21.50 -21.19 15.89
N LYS A 182 -21.49 -19.91 16.28
CA LYS A 182 -22.65 -19.01 16.28
C LYS A 182 -22.64 -17.98 15.14
N VAL A 183 -21.58 -17.90 14.33
CA VAL A 183 -21.44 -16.91 13.24
C VAL A 183 -22.64 -16.94 12.28
N ARG A 184 -23.12 -18.13 11.90
CA ARG A 184 -24.28 -18.29 10.99
C ARG A 184 -25.60 -17.73 11.55
N ILE A 185 -25.73 -17.62 12.87
CA ILE A 185 -26.92 -17.06 13.53
C ILE A 185 -26.87 -15.53 13.46
N VAL A 186 -25.68 -14.95 13.64
CA VAL A 186 -25.44 -13.50 13.67
C VAL A 186 -25.31 -12.87 12.28
N ALA A 187 -24.93 -13.66 11.27
CA ALA A 187 -24.75 -13.19 9.89
C ALA A 187 -26.05 -13.06 9.08
N LYS A 188 -27.21 -13.27 9.69
CA LYS A 188 -28.54 -13.11 9.07
C LYS A 188 -29.09 -11.72 9.30
#